data_AF-A0A6I4UQE3-F1
#
_entry.id   AF-A0A6I4UQE3-F1
#
_cell.length_a   1.000
_cell.length_b   1.000
_cell.length_c   1.000
_cell.angle_alpha   90.00
_cell.angle_beta   90.00
_cell.angle_gamma   90.00
#
_symmetry.space_group_name_H-M   'P 1'
#
loop_
_entity.id
_entity.type
_entity.pdbx_description
1 polymer ?
#
loop_
_entity_poly.entity_id
_entity_poly.type
_entity_poly.pdbx_seq_one_letter_code
_entity_poly.pdbx_strand_id
1 'polypeptide(L)'
;MLRAALILGIIVPFPSFAALAEDAVSAAQLSAFRTDLDDADLPLKAARAALPDCEPGCITPGEATAMALSAAEGEAQPGRFLLDIRGGGQSFQGELGTMMFVNSRQDYATLGTLTIAFEPEALQALLRRAQVCGAADVVEGQITVKACYTDGPPDLNMFTMMQRLSGRRIIVEGDVRRQWIDSPIGSPSPVANKRGEHEVGYYQVWVHVTEAAQVTFADEG
;
A
#
# COMPACT_ATOMS: atom_id res chain seq x y z
N MET A 1 -18.31 -65.90 -4.97
CA MET A 1 -19.31 -65.22 -4.11
C MET A 1 -18.67 -63.93 -3.62
N LEU A 2 -19.18 -62.81 -4.14
CA LEU A 2 -18.70 -61.45 -3.91
C LEU A 2 -19.54 -60.84 -2.78
N ARG A 3 -18.95 -60.18 -1.78
CA ARG A 3 -19.63 -59.15 -0.98
C ARG A 3 -18.62 -58.14 -0.45
N ALA A 4 -18.59 -56.99 -1.13
CA ALA A 4 -17.85 -55.81 -0.75
C ALA A 4 -18.58 -55.04 0.36
N ALA A 5 -17.84 -54.52 1.32
CA ALA A 5 -18.33 -53.61 2.35
C ALA A 5 -18.42 -52.19 1.77
N LEU A 6 -19.60 -51.58 1.86
CA LEU A 6 -19.86 -50.20 1.45
C LEU A 6 -19.76 -49.33 2.71
N ILE A 7 -18.68 -48.54 2.84
CA ILE A 7 -18.55 -47.52 3.88
C ILE A 7 -19.13 -46.21 3.30
N LEU A 8 -20.23 -45.76 3.89
CA LEU A 8 -20.91 -44.52 3.57
C LEU A 8 -20.15 -43.36 4.25
N GLY A 9 -19.34 -42.63 3.49
CA GLY A 9 -18.67 -41.41 3.95
C GLY A 9 -19.61 -40.21 3.85
N ILE A 10 -19.99 -39.64 4.99
CA ILE A 10 -20.69 -38.36 5.08
C ILE A 10 -19.70 -37.25 4.72
N ILE A 11 -19.89 -36.63 3.55
CA ILE A 11 -19.14 -35.44 3.13
C ILE A 11 -19.75 -34.24 3.86
N VAL A 12 -18.99 -33.67 4.80
CA VAL A 12 -19.29 -32.38 5.42
C VAL A 12 -18.97 -31.29 4.38
N PRO A 13 -19.89 -30.36 4.06
CA PRO A 13 -19.56 -29.23 3.20
C PRO A 13 -18.68 -28.27 3.99
N PHE A 14 -17.40 -28.22 3.66
CA PHE A 14 -16.56 -27.08 4.04
C PHE A 14 -17.09 -25.83 3.32
N PRO A 15 -17.08 -24.64 3.96
CA PRO A 15 -17.40 -23.41 3.27
C PRO A 15 -16.39 -23.26 2.12
N SER A 16 -16.89 -23.39 0.90
CA SER A 16 -16.13 -23.07 -0.30
C SER A 16 -15.88 -21.56 -0.26
N PHE A 17 -14.67 -21.16 0.12
CA PHE A 17 -14.14 -19.88 -0.34
C PHE A 17 -13.99 -20.03 -1.85
N ALA A 18 -14.91 -19.39 -2.58
CA ALA A 18 -14.92 -19.39 -4.02
C ALA A 18 -13.58 -18.85 -4.52
N ALA A 19 -12.84 -19.72 -5.20
CA ALA A 19 -11.70 -19.36 -6.01
C ALA A 19 -12.17 -18.38 -7.09
N LEU A 20 -11.64 -17.16 -7.08
CA LEU A 20 -11.67 -16.29 -8.26
C LEU A 20 -10.60 -16.83 -9.22
N ALA A 21 -10.94 -17.89 -9.94
CA ALA A 21 -10.35 -18.13 -11.25
C ALA A 21 -10.74 -16.94 -12.15
N GLU A 22 -9.97 -16.65 -13.20
CA GLU A 22 -10.33 -15.66 -14.24
C GLU A 22 -11.69 -16.00 -14.88
N ASP A 23 -12.77 -15.66 -14.21
CA ASP A 23 -13.90 -15.02 -14.84
C ASP A 23 -13.60 -13.54 -14.74
N ALA A 24 -13.79 -12.82 -15.86
CA ALA A 24 -13.87 -11.38 -15.89
C ALA A 24 -14.47 -10.91 -14.56
N VAL A 25 -13.68 -10.22 -13.72
CA VAL A 25 -14.21 -9.61 -12.50
C VAL A 25 -15.47 -8.93 -12.97
N SER A 26 -16.63 -9.44 -12.55
CA SER A 26 -17.86 -9.08 -13.25
C SER A 26 -17.98 -7.58 -13.15
N ALA A 27 -18.52 -6.89 -14.16
CA ALA A 27 -18.68 -5.45 -14.09
C ALA A 27 -19.36 -5.02 -12.76
N ALA A 28 -20.21 -5.88 -12.21
CA ALA A 28 -20.79 -5.76 -10.88
C ALA A 28 -19.78 -5.87 -9.71
N GLN A 29 -18.86 -6.84 -9.73
CA GLN A 29 -17.78 -6.94 -8.73
C GLN A 29 -16.79 -5.77 -8.84
N LEU A 30 -16.35 -5.41 -10.05
CA LEU A 30 -15.50 -4.24 -10.29
C LEU A 30 -16.19 -2.95 -9.83
N SER A 31 -17.49 -2.82 -10.08
CA SER A 31 -18.29 -1.69 -9.62
C SER A 31 -18.45 -1.69 -8.09
N ALA A 32 -18.70 -2.85 -7.46
CA ALA A 32 -18.82 -2.95 -6.01
C ALA A 32 -17.49 -2.61 -5.32
N PHE A 33 -16.37 -3.15 -5.84
CA PHE A 33 -15.03 -2.79 -5.37
C PHE A 33 -14.80 -1.30 -5.53
N ARG A 34 -15.16 -0.72 -6.68
CA ARG A 34 -14.99 0.72 -6.89
C ARG A 34 -15.78 1.55 -5.87
N THR A 35 -17.02 1.18 -5.56
CA THR A 35 -17.81 1.84 -4.51
C THR A 35 -17.12 1.73 -3.15
N ASP A 36 -16.66 0.52 -2.76
CA ASP A 36 -15.97 0.32 -1.48
C ASP A 36 -14.66 1.12 -1.38
N LEU A 37 -13.93 1.24 -2.48
CA LEU A 37 -12.72 2.08 -2.57
C LEU A 37 -13.08 3.56 -2.49
N ASP A 38 -14.14 3.98 -3.16
CA ASP A 38 -14.62 5.35 -3.15
C ASP A 38 -15.07 5.79 -1.75
N ASP A 39 -15.74 4.90 -1.01
CA ASP A 39 -16.18 5.11 0.36
C ASP A 39 -14.99 5.16 1.33
N ALA A 40 -14.02 4.26 1.18
CA ALA A 40 -12.80 4.25 1.99
C ALA A 40 -11.99 5.55 1.84
N ASP A 41 -12.05 6.18 0.66
CA ASP A 41 -11.33 7.40 0.32
C ASP A 41 -12.11 8.69 0.65
N LEU A 42 -13.35 8.63 1.14
CA LEU A 42 -14.15 9.82 1.48
C LEU A 42 -13.40 10.84 2.36
N PRO A 43 -12.67 10.44 3.42
CA PRO A 43 -11.89 11.39 4.23
C PRO A 43 -10.77 12.09 3.45
N LEU A 44 -10.11 11.36 2.53
CA LEU A 44 -9.06 11.92 1.68
C LEU A 44 -9.65 12.86 0.62
N LYS A 45 -10.75 12.48 -0.01
CA LYS A 45 -11.47 13.32 -0.99
C LYS A 45 -11.96 14.63 -0.36
N ALA A 46 -12.46 14.57 0.88
CA ALA A 46 -12.87 15.76 1.63
C ALA A 46 -11.67 16.67 1.95
N ALA A 47 -10.54 16.09 2.36
CA ALA A 47 -9.35 16.85 2.70
C ALA A 47 -8.63 17.43 1.47
N ARG A 48 -8.68 16.74 0.32
CA ARG A 48 -8.03 17.16 -0.94
C ARG A 48 -8.36 18.60 -1.32
N ALA A 49 -9.60 19.05 -1.11
CA ALA A 49 -10.04 20.40 -1.43
C ALA A 49 -9.42 21.49 -0.54
N ALA A 50 -8.89 21.13 0.63
CA ALA A 50 -8.25 22.05 1.56
C ALA A 50 -6.71 22.07 1.42
N LEU A 51 -6.13 21.23 0.55
CA LEU A 51 -4.68 21.09 0.41
C LEU A 51 -4.19 21.89 -0.82
N PRO A 52 -3.37 22.95 -0.64
CA PRO A 52 -2.88 23.76 -1.75
C PRO A 52 -1.97 22.97 -2.70
N ASP A 53 -1.23 22.00 -2.16
CA ASP A 53 -0.35 21.11 -2.94
C ASP A 53 -1.13 20.08 -3.78
N CYS A 54 -2.46 20.08 -3.73
CA CYS A 54 -3.29 19.16 -4.48
C CYS A 54 -3.96 19.74 -5.72
N GLU A 55 -3.69 20.97 -6.15
CA GLU A 55 -4.13 21.50 -7.46
C GLU A 55 -3.17 21.04 -8.59
N PRO A 56 -3.64 20.44 -9.71
CA PRO A 56 -5.01 20.38 -10.24
C PRO A 56 -5.85 19.16 -9.82
N GLY A 57 -5.40 18.35 -8.87
CA GLY A 57 -6.19 17.29 -8.23
C GLY A 57 -5.32 16.10 -7.82
N CYS A 58 -4.96 15.99 -6.54
CA CYS A 58 -4.33 14.77 -6.04
C CYS A 58 -5.22 13.53 -6.25
N ILE A 59 -4.58 12.40 -6.53
CA ILE A 59 -5.18 11.10 -6.78
C ILE A 59 -5.22 10.30 -5.47
N THR A 60 -6.39 9.81 -5.08
CA THR A 60 -6.55 8.97 -3.87
C THR A 60 -6.18 7.51 -4.15
N PRO A 61 -6.00 6.64 -3.13
CA PRO A 61 -5.62 5.24 -3.33
C PRO A 61 -6.57 4.44 -4.24
N GLY A 62 -7.88 4.64 -4.11
CA GLY A 62 -8.89 4.05 -4.97
C GLY A 62 -8.81 4.54 -6.42
N GLU A 63 -8.60 5.85 -6.61
CA GLU A 63 -8.39 6.45 -7.94
C GLU A 63 -7.10 5.91 -8.58
N ALA A 64 -6.00 5.84 -7.82
CA ALA A 64 -4.72 5.27 -8.27
C ALA A 64 -4.86 3.79 -8.65
N THR A 65 -5.66 3.03 -7.89
CA THR A 65 -5.95 1.63 -8.20
C THR A 65 -6.74 1.51 -9.49
N ALA A 66 -7.78 2.33 -9.69
CA ALA A 66 -8.53 2.35 -10.94
C ALA A 66 -7.63 2.71 -12.14
N MET A 67 -6.74 3.70 -11.98
CA MET A 67 -5.75 4.08 -12.99
C MET A 67 -4.83 2.92 -13.34
N ALA A 68 -4.16 2.32 -12.34
CA ALA A 68 -3.20 1.22 -12.55
C ALA A 68 -3.85 -0.05 -13.10
N LEU A 69 -5.09 -0.37 -12.68
CA LEU A 69 -5.83 -1.52 -13.22
C LEU A 69 -6.27 -1.31 -14.66
N SER A 70 -6.50 -0.07 -15.08
CA SER A 70 -6.84 0.27 -16.48
C SER A 70 -5.65 0.28 -17.43
N ALA A 71 -4.42 0.33 -16.89
CA ALA A 71 -3.18 0.28 -17.66
C ALA A 71 -2.69 -1.17 -17.88
N ALA A 72 -1.75 -1.34 -18.82
CA ALA A 72 -1.05 -2.62 -18.96
C ALA A 72 -0.17 -2.91 -17.73
N GLU A 73 0.16 -4.18 -17.50
CA GLU A 73 1.09 -4.53 -16.42
C GLU A 73 2.46 -3.86 -16.64
N GLY A 74 3.04 -3.29 -15.58
CA GLY A 74 4.30 -2.54 -15.64
C GLY A 74 4.20 -1.16 -16.30
N GLU A 75 3.06 -0.78 -16.87
CA GLU A 75 2.87 0.55 -17.46
C GLU A 75 2.78 1.62 -16.37
N ALA A 76 3.62 2.65 -16.52
CA ALA A 76 3.76 3.76 -15.60
C ALA A 76 2.75 4.86 -15.91
N GLN A 77 1.95 5.26 -14.92
CA GLN A 77 1.00 6.36 -15.02
C GLN A 77 1.41 7.49 -14.06
N PRO A 78 1.79 8.68 -14.56
CA PRO A 78 2.25 9.76 -13.70
C PRO A 78 1.12 10.36 -12.88
N GLY A 79 1.44 10.84 -11.68
CA GLY A 79 0.46 11.46 -10.81
C GLY A 79 1.03 12.07 -9.53
N ARG A 80 0.15 12.80 -8.84
CA ARG A 80 0.31 13.26 -7.46
C ARG A 80 -0.64 12.48 -6.58
N PHE A 81 -0.12 11.63 -5.72
CA PHE A 81 -0.92 10.67 -4.95
C PHE A 81 -1.05 11.10 -3.49
N LEU A 82 -2.28 11.23 -3.01
CA LEU A 82 -2.59 11.61 -1.63
C LEU A 82 -3.01 10.37 -0.84
N LEU A 83 -2.34 10.10 0.28
CA LEU A 83 -2.67 8.98 1.15
C LEU A 83 -2.43 9.28 2.63
N ASP A 84 -3.20 8.58 3.47
CA ASP A 84 -2.91 8.43 4.90
C ASP A 84 -2.09 7.16 5.12
N ILE A 85 -0.97 7.26 5.82
CA ILE A 85 -0.11 6.10 6.09
C ILE A 85 -0.74 5.27 7.21
N ARG A 86 -1.16 4.04 6.88
CA ARG A 86 -1.80 3.10 7.83
C ARG A 86 -1.01 1.83 8.09
N GLY A 87 -0.05 1.53 7.23
CA GLY A 87 0.79 0.35 7.34
C GLY A 87 2.13 0.57 6.66
N GLY A 88 3.00 -0.42 6.79
CA GLY A 88 4.29 -0.42 6.13
C GLY A 88 5.02 -1.73 6.36
N GLY A 89 6.10 -1.91 5.63
CA GLY A 89 6.87 -3.15 5.64
C GLY A 89 8.22 -2.98 4.97
N GLN A 90 8.94 -4.09 4.89
CA GLN A 90 10.22 -4.21 4.22
C GLN A 90 10.19 -5.47 3.39
N SER A 91 10.69 -5.41 2.16
CA SER A 91 10.93 -6.61 1.38
C SER A 91 12.33 -7.12 1.70
N PHE A 92 12.45 -8.45 1.81
CA PHE A 92 13.72 -9.14 2.03
C PHE A 92 14.08 -10.06 0.85
N GLN A 93 13.30 -10.01 -0.24
CA GLN A 93 13.40 -10.97 -1.36
C GLN A 93 13.20 -10.29 -2.72
N GLY A 94 13.79 -10.89 -3.75
CA GLY A 94 13.63 -10.49 -5.16
C GLY A 94 14.30 -9.16 -5.53
N GLU A 95 13.85 -8.57 -6.63
CA GLU A 95 14.31 -7.26 -7.14
C GLU A 95 14.05 -6.09 -6.18
N LEU A 96 13.26 -6.34 -5.12
CA LEU A 96 12.83 -5.38 -4.12
C LEU A 96 13.61 -5.47 -2.80
N GLY A 97 14.67 -6.29 -2.75
CA GLY A 97 15.30 -6.79 -1.52
C GLY A 97 15.87 -5.77 -0.53
N THR A 98 15.75 -4.47 -0.80
CA THR A 98 16.14 -3.38 0.10
C THR A 98 15.09 -2.28 0.22
N MET A 99 13.99 -2.36 -0.53
CA MET A 99 12.97 -1.32 -0.53
C MET A 99 12.13 -1.36 0.75
N MET A 100 11.74 -0.16 1.16
CA MET A 100 10.90 0.07 2.33
C MET A 100 9.54 0.59 1.87
N PHE A 101 8.47 0.08 2.47
CA PHE A 101 7.11 0.33 1.99
C PHE A 101 6.28 1.03 3.05
N VAL A 102 5.47 2.00 2.62
CA VAL A 102 4.33 2.48 3.39
C VAL A 102 3.05 2.30 2.58
N ASN A 103 1.93 2.09 3.28
CA ASN A 103 0.68 1.66 2.66
C ASN A 103 -0.49 2.53 3.13
N SER A 104 -1.44 2.76 2.24
CA SER A 104 -2.70 3.42 2.56
C SER A 104 -3.64 2.58 3.43
N ARG A 105 -3.37 1.27 3.55
CA ARG A 105 -4.10 0.31 4.38
C ARG A 105 -3.13 -0.47 5.29
N GLN A 106 -3.67 -1.07 6.35
CA GLN A 106 -2.86 -1.85 7.29
C GLN A 106 -2.34 -3.14 6.63
N ASP A 107 -3.20 -3.82 5.87
CA ASP A 107 -2.86 -5.01 5.10
C ASP A 107 -2.56 -4.61 3.65
N TYR A 108 -1.33 -4.87 3.20
CA TYR A 108 -0.85 -4.52 1.87
C TYR A 108 -1.40 -5.42 0.76
N ALA A 109 -1.92 -6.61 1.10
CA ALA A 109 -2.57 -7.50 0.15
C ALA A 109 -4.05 -7.12 -0.12
N THR A 110 -4.58 -6.15 0.62
CA THR A 110 -5.95 -5.67 0.40
C THR A 110 -6.04 -4.90 -0.92
N LEU A 111 -7.02 -5.26 -1.77
CA LEU A 111 -7.30 -4.53 -3.00
C LEU A 111 -7.55 -3.05 -2.72
N GLY A 112 -7.01 -2.16 -3.56
CA GLY A 112 -7.10 -0.72 -3.35
C GLY A 112 -6.06 -0.14 -2.40
N THR A 113 -5.11 -0.96 -1.95
CA THR A 113 -3.96 -0.45 -1.21
C THR A 113 -3.01 0.21 -2.19
N LEU A 114 -2.75 1.49 -1.95
CA LEU A 114 -1.67 2.20 -2.60
C LEU A 114 -0.41 2.03 -1.74
N THR A 115 0.60 1.42 -2.32
CA THR A 115 1.90 1.19 -1.69
C THR A 115 2.93 2.17 -2.22
N ILE A 116 3.65 2.85 -1.35
CA ILE A 116 4.78 3.70 -1.75
C ILE A 116 6.06 2.93 -1.44
N ALA A 117 6.82 2.63 -2.49
CA ALA A 117 8.08 1.90 -2.42
C ALA A 117 9.22 2.91 -2.42
N PHE A 118 9.94 3.00 -1.30
CA PHE A 118 11.06 3.91 -1.13
C PHE A 118 12.40 3.20 -1.35
N GLU A 119 13.28 3.87 -2.07
CA GLU A 119 14.71 3.62 -1.95
C GLU A 119 15.19 3.97 -0.53
N PRO A 120 16.18 3.24 0.02
CA PRO A 120 16.71 3.48 1.35
C PRO A 120 17.12 4.94 1.60
N GLU A 121 17.82 5.56 0.66
CA GLU A 121 18.33 6.92 0.75
C GLU A 121 17.19 7.95 0.76
N ALA A 122 16.18 7.74 -0.09
CA ALA A 122 14.99 8.58 -0.15
C ALA A 122 14.23 8.55 1.18
N LEU A 123 14.02 7.35 1.73
CA LEU A 123 13.35 7.21 3.02
C LEU A 123 14.18 7.83 4.14
N GLN A 124 15.50 7.64 4.14
CA GLN A 124 16.35 8.21 5.18
C GLN A 124 16.27 9.74 5.20
N ALA A 125 16.32 10.37 4.03
CA ALA A 125 16.17 11.81 3.89
C ALA A 125 14.77 12.28 4.32
N LEU A 126 13.72 11.54 3.96
CA LEU A 126 12.34 11.84 4.39
C LEU A 126 12.19 11.73 5.92
N LEU A 127 12.75 10.70 6.55
CA LEU A 127 12.68 10.50 8.01
C LEU A 127 13.44 11.57 8.79
N ARG A 128 14.47 12.19 8.20
CA ARG A 128 15.15 13.37 8.78
C ARG A 128 14.25 14.60 8.74
N ARG A 129 13.51 14.81 7.65
CA ARG A 129 12.49 15.89 7.54
C ARG A 129 11.32 15.67 8.51
N ALA A 130 10.89 14.42 8.65
CA ALA A 130 9.79 14.01 9.53
C ALA A 130 10.08 14.11 11.04
N GLN A 131 11.14 14.79 11.46
CA GLN A 131 11.48 14.95 12.87
C GLN A 131 10.42 15.81 13.57
N VAL A 132 9.67 15.18 14.47
CA VAL A 132 8.81 15.88 15.42
C VAL A 132 9.68 16.47 16.52
N CYS A 133 10.13 17.71 16.37
CA CYS A 133 10.57 18.51 17.51
C CYS A 133 9.31 18.78 18.35
N GLY A 134 9.16 18.08 19.47
CA GLY A 134 7.93 18.09 20.24
C GLY A 134 7.47 19.52 20.58
N ALA A 135 6.34 19.94 20.01
CA ALA A 135 5.46 20.87 20.66
C ALA A 135 4.94 20.18 21.92
N ALA A 136 5.36 20.66 23.09
CA ALA A 136 4.68 20.34 24.33
C ALA A 136 4.14 21.66 24.89
N ASP A 137 2.83 21.66 25.16
CA ASP A 137 2.20 22.65 26.02
C ASP A 137 3.01 22.79 27.31
N VAL A 138 3.51 24.00 27.55
CA VAL A 138 4.17 24.34 28.81
C VAL A 138 3.07 24.46 29.87
N VAL A 139 2.91 23.42 30.68
CA VAL A 139 2.22 23.58 31.97
C VAL A 139 3.21 24.25 32.92
N GLU A 140 2.86 25.45 33.41
CA GLU A 140 3.68 26.24 34.32
C GLU A 140 4.09 25.39 35.54
N GLY A 141 5.39 25.14 35.71
CA GLY A 141 5.95 24.34 36.82
C GLY A 141 6.54 22.97 36.45
N GLN A 142 6.41 22.49 35.21
CA GLN A 142 7.10 21.28 34.74
C GLN A 142 8.04 21.59 33.57
N ILE A 143 9.36 21.51 33.82
CA ILE A 143 10.36 21.49 32.75
C ILE A 143 10.43 20.07 32.22
N THR A 144 9.63 19.74 31.21
CA THR A 144 9.82 18.51 30.43
C THR A 144 10.64 18.85 29.19
N VAL A 145 11.98 18.83 29.31
CA VAL A 145 12.85 18.87 28.13
C VAL A 145 12.79 17.52 27.45
N LYS A 146 11.94 17.37 26.42
CA LYS A 146 12.05 16.23 25.50
C LYS A 146 13.16 16.56 24.51
N ALA A 147 14.37 16.11 24.83
CA ALA A 147 15.52 16.34 23.99
C ALA A 147 15.32 15.72 22.61
N CYS A 148 15.53 16.52 21.56
CA CYS A 148 15.69 16.06 20.20
C CYS A 148 17.10 15.43 20.08
N TYR A 149 17.34 14.27 20.69
CA TYR A 149 18.53 13.47 20.41
C TYR A 149 18.31 12.73 19.08
N THR A 150 19.20 12.71 18.08
CA THR A 150 20.63 13.05 18.02
C THR A 150 21.05 13.37 16.58
N ASP A 151 22.20 14.03 16.41
CA ASP A 151 22.99 14.03 15.18
C ASP A 151 23.35 12.60 14.76
N GLY A 152 22.81 12.17 13.61
CA GLY A 152 23.07 10.88 12.98
C GLY A 152 21.99 10.51 11.96
N PRO A 153 22.30 9.75 10.90
CA PRO A 153 21.28 9.16 10.05
C PRO A 153 20.35 8.27 10.88
N PRO A 154 19.01 8.32 10.70
CA PRO A 154 18.14 7.35 11.36
C PRO A 154 18.46 5.94 10.85
N ASP A 155 18.47 4.96 11.76
CA ASP A 155 18.52 3.55 11.40
C ASP A 155 17.28 3.21 10.55
N LEU A 156 17.53 2.69 9.34
CA LEU A 156 16.46 2.29 8.43
C LEU A 156 15.96 0.90 8.83
N ASN A 157 14.84 0.89 9.54
CA ASN A 157 14.09 -0.32 9.83
C ASN A 157 12.59 0.01 9.90
N MET A 158 11.75 -1.03 9.83
CA MET A 158 10.30 -0.88 9.81
C MET A 158 9.78 -0.15 11.07
N PHE A 159 10.37 -0.40 12.24
CA PHE A 159 9.95 0.23 13.48
C PHE A 159 10.15 1.75 13.45
N THR A 160 11.36 2.21 13.11
CA THR A 160 11.68 3.64 13.01
C THR A 160 10.85 4.34 11.94
N MET A 161 10.65 3.68 10.79
CA MET A 161 9.78 4.18 9.72
C MET A 161 8.35 4.38 10.21
N MET A 162 7.73 3.34 10.78
CA MET A 162 6.34 3.43 11.21
C MET A 162 6.17 4.33 12.44
N GLN A 163 7.14 4.41 13.34
CA GLN A 163 7.12 5.34 14.46
C GLN A 163 7.00 6.80 14.02
N ARG A 164 7.63 7.17 12.89
CA ARG A 164 7.65 8.56 12.40
C ARG A 164 6.59 8.86 11.35
N LEU A 165 6.16 7.86 10.59
CA LEU A 165 5.27 8.06 9.44
C LEU A 165 3.84 7.57 9.68
N SER A 166 3.58 6.65 10.62
CA SER A 166 2.24 6.12 10.86
C SER A 166 1.26 7.24 11.21
N GLY A 167 0.10 7.24 10.57
CA GLY A 167 -0.94 8.24 10.78
C GLY A 167 -0.68 9.58 10.10
N ARG A 168 0.48 9.79 9.46
CA ARG A 168 0.73 11.00 8.67
C ARG A 168 0.03 10.90 7.32
N ARG A 169 -0.37 12.07 6.83
CA ARG A 169 -0.87 12.25 5.47
C ARG A 169 0.25 12.78 4.59
N ILE A 170 0.45 12.14 3.45
CA ILE A 170 1.50 12.51 2.50
C ILE A 170 0.91 12.68 1.10
N ILE A 171 1.57 13.55 0.34
CA ILE A 171 1.42 13.70 -1.10
C ILE A 171 2.71 13.17 -1.73
N VAL A 172 2.58 12.30 -2.72
CA VAL A 172 3.70 11.65 -3.40
C VAL A 172 3.63 11.94 -4.90
N GLU A 173 4.68 12.51 -5.46
CA GLU A 173 4.86 12.67 -6.90
C GLU A 173 5.59 11.47 -7.48
N GLY A 174 5.05 10.87 -8.53
CA GLY A 174 5.73 9.78 -9.23
C GLY A 174 4.84 9.08 -10.23
N ASP A 175 5.22 7.85 -10.57
CA ASP A 175 4.45 7.00 -11.46
C ASP A 175 3.83 5.85 -10.67
N VAL A 176 2.52 5.70 -10.79
CA VAL A 176 1.84 4.49 -10.31
C VAL A 176 1.94 3.38 -11.35
N ARG A 177 2.23 2.17 -10.89
CA ARG A 177 2.29 0.96 -11.72
C ARG A 177 1.47 -0.15 -11.09
N ARG A 178 1.04 -1.09 -11.92
CA ARG A 178 0.52 -2.38 -11.48
C ARG A 178 1.64 -3.42 -11.58
N GLN A 179 1.92 -4.10 -10.47
CA GLN A 179 2.96 -5.13 -10.37
C GLN A 179 2.37 -6.44 -9.86
N TRP A 180 2.72 -7.55 -10.49
CA TRP A 180 2.42 -8.88 -9.96
C TRP A 180 3.36 -9.22 -8.79
N ILE A 181 2.78 -9.70 -7.69
CA ILE A 181 3.50 -10.16 -6.51
C ILE A 181 3.22 -11.65 -6.30
N ASP A 182 4.28 -12.45 -6.36
CA ASP A 182 4.22 -13.87 -6.07
C ASP A 182 3.87 -14.10 -4.60
N SER A 183 2.86 -14.92 -4.35
CA SER A 183 2.35 -15.16 -3.01
C SER A 183 1.67 -16.53 -2.92
N PRO A 184 1.83 -17.27 -1.81
CA PRO A 184 1.13 -18.53 -1.61
C PRO A 184 -0.39 -18.36 -1.54
N ILE A 185 -0.87 -17.12 -1.41
CA ILE A 185 -2.27 -16.71 -1.47
C ILE A 185 -2.49 -15.77 -2.66
N GLY A 186 -3.64 -15.88 -3.32
CA GLY A 186 -4.00 -15.02 -4.43
C GLY A 186 -4.65 -15.77 -5.59
N SER A 187 -4.62 -15.16 -6.77
CA SER A 187 -5.10 -15.74 -8.03
C SER A 187 -3.91 -16.25 -8.86
N PRO A 188 -4.11 -17.15 -9.83
CA PRO A 188 -3.07 -17.49 -10.79
C PRO A 188 -2.64 -16.24 -11.59
N SER A 189 -1.34 -16.08 -11.82
CA SER A 189 -0.79 -15.01 -12.67
C SER A 189 -1.38 -15.10 -14.06
N PRO A 190 -1.82 -14.01 -14.69
CA PRO A 190 -2.32 -14.07 -16.06
C PRO A 190 -1.19 -14.31 -17.07
N VAL A 191 0.07 -14.11 -16.67
CA VAL A 191 1.25 -14.43 -17.47
C VAL A 191 1.85 -15.73 -16.96
N ALA A 192 1.93 -16.73 -17.83
CA ALA A 192 2.53 -18.00 -17.48
C ALA A 192 4.03 -17.82 -17.23
N ASN A 193 4.50 -18.16 -16.02
CA ASN A 193 5.90 -18.09 -15.63
C ASN A 193 6.75 -19.16 -16.36
N LYS A 194 6.12 -20.31 -16.68
CA LYS A 194 6.64 -21.40 -17.53
C LYS A 194 5.49 -21.98 -18.36
N ARG A 195 5.79 -22.95 -19.24
CA ARG A 195 4.82 -23.59 -20.16
C ARG A 195 3.55 -24.10 -19.43
N GLY A 196 2.52 -23.25 -19.33
CA GLY A 196 1.24 -23.55 -18.70
C GLY A 196 1.24 -23.54 -17.16
N GLU A 197 2.34 -23.14 -16.52
CA GLU A 197 2.36 -22.90 -15.07
C GLU A 197 2.00 -21.43 -14.81
N HIS A 198 1.16 -21.20 -13.82
CA HIS A 198 0.77 -19.86 -13.37
C HIS A 198 1.12 -19.79 -11.89
N GLU A 199 2.05 -18.90 -11.52
CA GLU A 199 2.36 -18.62 -10.11
C GLU A 199 1.14 -18.01 -9.44
N VAL A 200 0.86 -18.40 -8.19
CA VAL A 200 -0.21 -17.78 -7.41
C VAL A 200 0.31 -16.45 -6.86
N GLY A 201 -0.54 -15.44 -6.87
CA GLY A 201 -0.14 -14.10 -6.49
C GLY A 201 -1.28 -13.10 -6.60
N TYR A 202 -0.96 -11.82 -6.45
CA TYR A 202 -1.94 -10.76 -6.60
C TYR A 202 -1.28 -9.52 -7.20
N TYR A 203 -2.12 -8.68 -7.80
CA TYR A 203 -1.68 -7.38 -8.28
C TYR A 203 -1.60 -6.38 -7.13
N GLN A 204 -0.44 -5.77 -6.99
CA GLN A 204 -0.21 -4.63 -6.13
C GLN A 204 -0.07 -3.35 -6.96
N VAL A 205 -0.55 -2.25 -6.39
CA VAL A 205 -0.46 -0.91 -6.97
C VAL A 205 0.56 -0.13 -6.17
N TRP A 206 1.62 0.32 -6.85
CA TRP A 206 2.74 0.98 -6.20
C TRP A 206 3.22 2.24 -6.92
N VAL A 207 3.77 3.16 -6.14
CA VAL A 207 4.52 4.33 -6.62
C VAL A 207 5.96 4.18 -6.12
N HIS A 208 6.91 4.26 -7.04
CA HIS A 208 8.34 4.19 -6.71
C HIS A 208 8.89 5.58 -6.42
N VAL A 209 9.56 5.72 -5.28
CA VAL A 209 10.14 6.98 -4.79
C VAL A 209 11.65 6.81 -4.65
N THR A 210 12.39 7.58 -5.46
CA THR A 210 13.85 7.61 -5.48
C THR A 210 14.42 8.82 -4.75
N GLU A 211 13.62 9.87 -4.54
CA GLU A 211 14.03 11.09 -3.86
C GLU A 211 13.02 11.55 -2.82
N ALA A 212 13.48 12.01 -1.65
CA ALA A 212 12.59 12.54 -0.61
C ALA A 212 11.81 13.79 -1.04
N ALA A 213 12.29 14.52 -2.05
CA ALA A 213 11.61 15.69 -2.60
C ALA A 213 10.28 15.34 -3.30
N GLN A 214 10.12 14.08 -3.74
CA GLN A 214 8.86 13.59 -4.27
C GLN A 214 7.76 13.49 -3.21
N VAL A 215 8.10 13.60 -1.93
CA VAL A 215 7.14 13.46 -0.82
C VAL A 215 7.02 14.75 -0.03
N THR A 216 5.77 15.19 0.10
CA THR A 216 5.36 16.33 0.93
C THR A 216 4.41 15.84 2.02
N PHE A 217 4.59 16.30 3.24
CA PHE A 217 3.62 16.04 4.28
C PHE A 217 2.49 17.06 4.21
N ALA A 218 1.25 16.59 4.23
CA ALA A 218 0.08 17.45 4.01
C ALA A 218 -0.20 18.43 5.18
N ASP A 219 0.51 18.28 6.31
CA ASP A 219 0.48 19.18 7.47
C ASP A 219 1.57 20.26 7.43
N GLU A 220 2.46 20.26 6.42
CA GLU A 220 3.53 21.26 6.25
C GLU A 220 3.07 22.54 5.51
N GLY A 221 1.78 22.66 5.18
CA GLY A 221 1.18 23.77 4.39
C GLY A 221 0.20 24.65 5.14
#